data_AF-A0A967LB90-F1
#
_entry.id   AF-A0A967LB90-F1
#
_cell.length_a   1.000
_cell.length_b   1.000
_cell.length_c   1.000
_cell.angle_alpha   90.00
_cell.angle_beta   90.00
_cell.angle_gamma   90.00
#
_symmetry.space_group_name_H-M   'P 1'
#
loop_
_entity.id
_entity.type
_entity.pdbx_description
1 polymer ?
#
loop_
_entity_poly.entity_id
_entity_poly.type
_entity_poly.pdbx_seq_one_letter_code
_entity_poly.pdbx_strand_id
1 'polypeptide(L)' 'PNLFEAHSFTGRGVMQSLGVARAIAERIDTGRYESCDLSPLARDRFDDRSRWIPETLHI' A
#
# COMPACT_ATOMS: atom_id res chain seq x y z
N PRO A 1 13.70 5.70 -4.43
CA PRO A 1 12.66 5.56 -5.49
C PRO A 1 11.88 6.88 -5.64
N ASN A 2 11.67 7.33 -6.88
CA ASN A 2 10.92 8.55 -7.21
C ASN A 2 9.59 8.27 -7.94
N LEU A 3 9.16 7.00 -7.97
CA LEU A 3 7.88 6.55 -8.52
C LEU A 3 7.04 5.95 -7.39
N PHE A 4 5.79 6.37 -7.31
CA PHE A 4 4.79 5.87 -6.37
C PHE A 4 3.52 5.52 -7.14
N GLU A 5 2.97 4.35 -6.88
CA GLU A 5 1.82 3.82 -7.60
C GLU A 5 0.68 3.54 -6.62
N ALA A 6 -0.51 4.00 -6.98
CA ALA A 6 -1.77 3.79 -6.27
C ALA A 6 -2.83 3.48 -7.31
N HIS A 7 -3.08 2.20 -7.55
CA HIS A 7 -4.03 1.73 -8.58
C HIS A 7 -4.75 0.46 -8.11
N SER A 8 -5.62 -0.08 -8.98
CA SER A 8 -6.36 -1.34 -8.73
C SER A 8 -7.33 -1.31 -7.54
N PHE A 9 -7.88 -0.15 -7.19
CA PHE A 9 -8.84 0.02 -6.08
C PHE A 9 -10.24 -0.62 -6.31
N THR A 10 -10.46 -1.36 -7.40
CA THR A 10 -11.68 -2.15 -7.67
C THR A 10 -13.01 -1.44 -7.30
N GLY A 11 -13.16 -0.18 -7.75
CA GLY A 11 -14.38 0.63 -7.54
C GLY A 11 -14.53 1.26 -6.14
N ARG A 12 -13.61 1.01 -5.21
CA ARG A 12 -13.64 1.50 -3.82
C ARG A 12 -12.66 2.65 -3.54
N GLY A 13 -11.95 3.11 -4.58
CA GLY A 13 -10.88 4.09 -4.46
C GLY A 13 -11.30 5.42 -3.85
N VAL A 14 -12.55 5.87 -4.05
CA VAL A 14 -13.06 7.11 -3.43
C VAL A 14 -13.03 7.01 -1.90
N MET A 15 -13.52 5.90 -1.33
CA MET A 15 -13.55 5.70 0.12
C MET A 15 -12.14 5.57 0.71
N GLN A 16 -11.21 4.99 -0.05
CA GLN A 16 -9.83 4.75 0.38
C GLN A 16 -8.90 5.94 0.11
N SER A 17 -9.31 6.89 -0.74
CA SER A 17 -8.46 7.96 -1.29
C SER A 17 -7.74 8.78 -0.23
N LEU A 18 -8.43 9.14 0.86
CA LEU A 18 -7.84 9.92 1.95
C LEU A 18 -6.71 9.16 2.66
N GLY A 19 -6.93 7.88 2.98
CA GLY A 19 -5.94 7.05 3.66
C GLY A 19 -4.72 6.82 2.78
N VAL A 20 -4.95 6.49 1.50
CA VAL A 20 -3.88 6.29 0.51
C VAL A 20 -3.06 7.56 0.30
N ALA A 21 -3.71 8.71 0.12
CA ALA A 21 -3.02 9.98 -0.11
C ALA A 21 -2.12 10.37 1.08
N ARG A 22 -2.62 10.22 2.31
CA ARG A 22 -1.84 10.49 3.53
C ARG A 22 -0.64 9.57 3.64
N ALA A 23 -0.84 8.26 3.51
CA ALA A 23 0.24 7.29 3.61
C ALA A 23 1.32 7.49 2.53
N ILE A 24 0.93 7.84 1.30
CA ILE A 24 1.89 8.18 0.23
C ILE A 24 2.65 9.47 0.56
N ALA A 25 1.97 10.51 1.05
CA ALA A 25 2.63 11.75 1.45
C ALA A 25 3.67 11.50 2.56
N GLU A 26 3.32 10.72 3.58
CA GLU A 26 4.26 10.31 4.64
C GLU A 26 5.45 9.52 4.09
N ARG A 27 5.20 8.60 3.15
CA ARG A 27 6.26 7.82 2.52
C ARG A 27 7.22 8.68 1.70
N ILE A 28 6.71 9.72 1.03
CA ILE A 28 7.50 10.69 0.26
C ILE A 28 8.35 11.55 1.19
N ASP A 29 7.76 12.10 2.25
CA ASP A 29 8.41 13.05 3.15
C ASP A 29 9.40 12.38 4.11
N THR A 30 8.96 11.29 4.77
CA THR A 30 9.68 10.68 5.89
C THR A 30 10.32 9.34 5.56
N GLY A 31 10.01 8.77 4.40
CA GLY A 31 10.48 7.44 4.01
C GLY A 31 9.81 6.29 4.77
N ARG A 32 8.67 6.49 5.43
CA ARG A 32 7.89 5.41 6.05
C ARG A 32 6.40 5.74 6.11
N TYR A 33 5.57 4.73 6.33
CA TYR A 33 4.16 4.91 6.68
C TYR A 33 4.06 5.20 8.18
N GLU A 34 3.34 6.24 8.59
CA GLU A 34 3.22 6.63 9.99
C GLU A 34 1.81 6.38 10.51
N SER A 35 0.81 6.97 9.85
CA SER A 35 -0.57 6.93 10.36
C SER A 35 -1.40 5.75 9.82
N CYS A 36 -0.99 5.14 8.70
CA CYS A 36 -1.63 3.95 8.14
C CYS A 36 -0.59 3.08 7.43
N ASP A 37 -0.37 1.86 7.95
CA ASP A 37 0.55 0.91 7.32
C ASP A 37 -0.06 0.31 6.05
N LEU A 38 0.48 0.71 4.89
CA LEU A 38 0.11 0.16 3.58
C LEU A 38 1.10 -0.87 3.06
N SER A 39 2.06 -1.34 3.87
CA SER A 39 2.98 -2.42 3.49
C SER A 39 2.29 -3.69 2.97
N PRO A 40 1.07 -4.08 3.43
CA PRO A 40 0.36 -5.24 2.86
C PRO A 40 -0.13 -5.04 1.42
N LEU A 41 -0.13 -3.80 0.91
CA LEU A 41 -0.49 -3.48 -0.48
C LEU A 41 0.73 -3.33 -1.40
N ALA A 42 1.94 -3.35 -0.83
CA ALA A 42 3.15 -3.15 -1.58
C ALA A 42 3.43 -4.34 -2.52
N ARG A 43 3.90 -4.03 -3.72
CA ARG A 43 4.15 -5.04 -4.77
C ARG A 43 5.21 -6.06 -4.35
N ASP A 44 6.22 -5.60 -3.63
CA ASP A 44 7.35 -6.39 -3.14
C ASP A 44 6.95 -7.51 -2.18
N ARG A 45 5.72 -7.47 -1.62
CA ARG A 45 5.19 -8.60 -0.84
C ARG A 45 5.21 -9.91 -1.62
N PHE A 46 5.11 -9.86 -2.95
CA PHE A 46 5.08 -11.02 -3.86
C PHE A 46 6.43 -11.37 -4.50
N ASP A 47 7.54 -10.79 -4.06
CA ASP A 47 8.84 -10.98 -4.73
C ASP A 47 9.41 -12.41 -4.60
N ASP A 48 9.00 -13.17 -3.58
CA ASP A 48 9.41 -14.55 -3.37
C ASP A 48 8.33 -15.54 -3.81
N ARG A 49 8.59 -16.25 -4.91
CA ARG A 49 7.68 -17.27 -5.48
C ARG A 49 7.56 -18.53 -4.63
N SER A 50 8.53 -18.80 -3.75
CA SER A 50 8.53 -19.97 -2.88
C SER A 50 7.77 -19.72 -1.57
N ARG A 51 7.48 -18.45 -1.27
CA ARG A 51 6.83 -18.03 -0.04
C ARG A 51 5.33 -17.95 -0.22
N TRP A 52 4.61 -18.68 0.64
CA TRP A 52 3.17 -18.50 0.81
C TRP A 52 2.88 -17.22 1.57
N ILE A 53 1.98 -16.41 1.03
CA ILE A 53 1.50 -15.18 1.67
C ILE A 53 0.08 -15.44 2.17
N PRO A 54 -0.11 -15.65 3.48
CA PRO A 54 -1.44 -15.81 4.03
C PRO A 54 -2.18 -14.47 4.00
N GLU A 55 -3.39 -14.46 3.45
CA GLU A 55 -4.25 -13.26 3.44
C GLU A 55 -4.92 -13.13 4.82
N THR A 56 -4.34 -12.33 5.71
CA THR A 56 -4.88 -12.09 7.07
C THR A 56 -5.86 -10.91 7.13
N LEU A 57 -5.94 -10.10 6.06
CA LEU A 57 -6.76 -8.90 6.01
C LEU A 57 -7.70 -8.93 4.80
N HIS A 58 -9.00 -9.11 5.05
CA HIS A 58 -10.04 -8.87 4.04
C HIS A 58 -10.45 -7.39 4.12
N ILE A 59 -10.08 -6.62 3.10
CA ILE A 59 -10.53 -5.24 2.85
C ILE A 59 -11.62 -5.18 1.78
#